data_AF-A0A966XZD6-F1
#
_entry.id   AF-A0A966XZD6-F1
#
_cell.length_a   1.000
_cell.length_b   1.000
_cell.length_c   1.000
_cell.angle_alpha   90.00
_cell.angle_beta   90.00
_cell.angle_gamma   90.00
#
_symmetry.space_group_name_H-M   'P 1'
#
loop_
_entity.id
_entity.type
_entity.pdbx_description
1 polymer ?
#
loop_
_entity_poly.entity_id
_entity_poly.type
_entity_poly.pdbx_seq_one_letter_code
_entity_poly.pdbx_strand_id
1 'polypeptide(L)'
;SGTPAFFGTTYSETLSSEKFATAFVTDLIGARATAADKSALVAVLVGRMAAGATQSAVIGELTGLLATVPSSNSSWGAAATSYNTTVATKIIDNLLGSSAATASKLAIVDAVISLMAAGVGVGRVVELLVTALDGCSHTDATWGAAATLFDNRVDVARYYSVDKAGAATDIGTLQQVLLGVSTLTSSVLAAKARFDAPLAGVAQDGYLSGATVFVDANGDGQLSAGEVSVVTDAKGGFSLPAGAFGVLVIKGGVDISTNLPFTGSLSAPAGATVINPLTTLQQGFVEQGKSVAQAQQAVSTALGLDNTAFDLTSFDPLSTALDLGASAAQRALGAQLQTESAKVANFLVAASATLSGVVGAAALTTANASQSLLESLVNAMTADSDGVVSFSDQSFLAGIVTSSVAVSGNAELIAAAATVETLSVAVASMSAASADSVDAAFSAGGDIGTMMAVVAQAQVVAQGAMSTAILGAAASGDFS
;
A
#
# COMPACT_ATOMS: atom_id res chain seq x y z
N SER A 1 -11.54 9.62 9.28
CA SER A 1 -12.59 8.59 9.42
C SER A 1 -12.01 7.33 8.82
N GLY A 2 -11.45 6.46 9.65
CA GLY A 2 -10.82 5.24 9.17
C GLY A 2 -11.87 4.14 9.08
N THR A 3 -11.99 3.54 7.90
CA THR A 3 -12.80 2.34 7.66
C THR A 3 -12.46 1.28 8.72
N PRO A 4 -13.45 0.65 9.39
CA PRO A 4 -13.18 -0.29 10.46
C PRO A 4 -12.35 -1.48 9.95
N ALA A 5 -11.14 -1.64 10.50
CA ALA A 5 -10.27 -2.76 10.19
C ALA A 5 -10.22 -3.76 11.36
N PHE A 6 -10.41 -5.05 11.07
CA PHE A 6 -10.26 -6.15 12.02
C PHE A 6 -9.26 -7.16 11.48
N PHE A 7 -8.11 -7.31 12.15
CA PHE A 7 -7.06 -8.27 11.79
C PHE A 7 -6.57 -8.24 10.33
N GLY A 8 -6.70 -7.12 9.64
CA GLY A 8 -6.31 -6.97 8.23
C GLY A 8 -7.48 -7.04 7.25
N THR A 9 -8.70 -7.29 7.74
CA THR A 9 -9.93 -7.14 6.97
C THR A 9 -10.51 -5.75 7.19
N THR A 10 -10.72 -5.02 6.10
CA THR A 10 -11.38 -3.71 6.13
C THR A 10 -12.84 -3.87 5.72
N TYR A 11 -13.77 -3.41 6.56
CA TYR A 11 -15.20 -3.48 6.26
C TYR A 11 -15.69 -2.15 5.70
N SER A 12 -16.21 -2.14 4.48
CA SER A 12 -16.80 -0.92 3.92
C SER A 12 -17.92 -0.36 4.81
N GLU A 13 -17.86 0.95 5.08
CA GLU A 13 -18.89 1.67 5.82
C GLU A 13 -20.24 1.68 5.09
N THR A 14 -20.26 1.37 3.79
CA THR A 14 -21.48 1.32 2.96
C THR A 14 -22.19 -0.04 3.01
N LEU A 15 -21.60 -1.05 3.69
CA LEU A 15 -22.28 -2.33 3.89
C LEU A 15 -23.55 -2.16 4.73
N SER A 16 -24.63 -2.84 4.32
CA SER A 16 -25.80 -2.95 5.18
C SER A 16 -25.41 -3.63 6.50
N SER A 17 -26.10 -3.27 7.59
CA SER A 17 -25.83 -3.83 8.92
C SER A 17 -25.83 -5.35 8.92
N GLU A 18 -26.71 -5.99 8.15
CA GLU A 18 -26.79 -7.45 8.02
C GLU A 18 -25.58 -8.05 7.28
N LYS A 19 -25.16 -7.45 6.17
CA LYS A 19 -23.98 -7.90 5.41
C LYS A 19 -22.71 -7.73 6.25
N PHE A 20 -22.55 -6.58 6.91
CA PHE A 20 -21.43 -6.33 7.81
C PHE A 20 -21.41 -7.33 8.97
N ALA A 21 -22.51 -7.49 9.71
CA ALA A 21 -22.55 -8.38 10.87
C ALA A 21 -22.26 -9.84 10.49
N THR A 22 -22.78 -10.29 9.34
CA THR A 22 -22.53 -11.64 8.83
C THR A 22 -21.05 -11.85 8.47
N ALA A 23 -20.45 -10.90 7.74
CA ALA A 23 -19.04 -10.96 7.39
C ALA A 23 -18.15 -10.94 8.64
N PHE A 24 -18.39 -9.99 9.55
CA PHE A 24 -17.61 -9.86 10.78
C PHE A 24 -17.69 -11.07 11.69
N VAL A 25 -18.88 -11.65 11.90
CA VAL A 25 -19.03 -12.89 12.70
C VAL A 25 -18.35 -14.06 12.01
N THR A 26 -18.37 -14.12 10.67
CA THR A 26 -17.67 -15.17 9.92
C THR A 26 -16.16 -15.06 10.10
N ASP A 27 -15.60 -13.84 10.01
CA ASP A 27 -14.16 -13.61 10.16
C ASP A 27 -13.69 -13.84 11.60
N LEU A 28 -14.45 -13.36 12.58
CA LEU A 28 -14.10 -13.46 14.01
C LEU A 28 -14.25 -14.89 14.54
N ILE A 29 -15.39 -15.53 14.24
CA ILE A 29 -15.79 -16.79 14.88
C ILE A 29 -15.51 -17.99 13.95
N GLY A 30 -15.77 -17.85 12.65
CA GLY A 30 -15.61 -18.92 11.66
C GLY A 30 -16.43 -20.17 12.01
N ALA A 31 -15.78 -21.34 11.97
CA ALA A 31 -16.41 -22.62 12.32
C ALA A 31 -16.41 -22.93 13.84
N ARG A 32 -15.97 -21.98 14.68
CA ARG A 32 -15.67 -22.22 16.11
C ARG A 32 -16.86 -21.99 17.06
N ALA A 33 -18.06 -21.83 16.51
CA ALA A 33 -19.33 -21.78 17.23
C ALA A 33 -20.44 -22.37 16.36
N THR A 34 -21.58 -22.71 16.98
CA THR A 34 -22.71 -23.31 16.25
C THR A 34 -23.35 -22.30 15.28
N ALA A 35 -24.04 -22.80 14.25
CA ALA A 35 -24.78 -21.95 13.32
C ALA A 35 -25.87 -21.12 14.03
N ALA A 36 -26.50 -21.70 15.06
CA ALA A 36 -27.50 -21.01 15.88
C ALA A 36 -26.88 -19.87 16.69
N ASP A 37 -25.76 -20.12 17.38
CA ASP A 37 -25.05 -19.10 18.16
C ASP A 37 -24.58 -17.94 17.28
N LYS A 38 -24.02 -18.26 16.10
CA LYS A 38 -23.60 -17.23 15.13
C LYS A 38 -24.77 -16.41 14.62
N SER A 39 -25.89 -17.05 14.29
CA SER A 39 -27.11 -16.35 13.82
C SER A 39 -27.68 -15.43 14.89
N ALA A 40 -27.73 -15.89 16.15
CA ALA A 40 -28.15 -15.08 17.28
C ALA A 40 -27.22 -13.87 17.49
N LEU A 41 -25.91 -14.07 17.38
CA LEU A 41 -24.93 -12.99 17.48
C LEU A 41 -25.12 -11.97 16.35
N VAL A 42 -25.26 -12.41 15.09
CA VAL A 42 -25.56 -11.51 13.95
C VAL A 42 -26.79 -10.65 14.23
N ALA A 43 -27.88 -11.26 14.71
CA ALA A 43 -29.10 -10.52 15.05
C ALA A 43 -28.85 -9.45 16.14
N VAL A 44 -28.04 -9.76 17.15
CA VAL A 44 -27.64 -8.79 18.20
C VAL A 44 -26.85 -7.64 17.59
N LEU A 45 -25.85 -7.91 16.73
CA LEU A 45 -25.05 -6.86 16.09
C LEU A 45 -25.88 -5.98 15.14
N VAL A 46 -26.83 -6.57 14.41
CA VAL A 46 -27.77 -5.82 13.56
C VAL A 46 -28.66 -4.91 14.40
N GLY A 47 -29.25 -5.41 15.49
CA GLY A 47 -30.10 -4.61 16.39
C GLY A 47 -29.32 -3.45 17.05
N ARG A 48 -28.07 -3.71 17.42
CA ARG A 48 -27.11 -2.73 17.92
C ARG A 48 -26.87 -1.57 16.94
N MET A 49 -26.61 -1.88 15.68
CA MET A 49 -26.40 -0.85 14.65
C MET A 49 -27.70 -0.11 14.32
N ALA A 50 -28.85 -0.80 14.33
CA ALA A 50 -30.16 -0.15 14.21
C ALA A 50 -30.44 0.84 15.35
N ALA A 51 -29.86 0.60 16.54
CA ALA A 51 -29.89 1.52 17.68
C ALA A 51 -28.83 2.63 17.63
N GLY A 52 -28.06 2.75 16.54
CA GLY A 52 -27.09 3.82 16.31
C GLY A 52 -25.64 3.48 16.63
N ALA A 53 -25.31 2.22 16.99
CA ALA A 53 -23.91 1.83 17.16
C ALA A 53 -23.17 1.79 15.81
N THR A 54 -21.94 2.31 15.77
CA THR A 54 -21.08 2.21 14.59
C THR A 54 -20.50 0.79 14.44
N GLN A 55 -20.05 0.44 13.23
CA GLN A 55 -19.35 -0.82 12.98
C GLN A 55 -18.13 -0.98 13.92
N SER A 56 -17.32 0.07 14.09
CA SER A 56 -16.17 0.07 14.99
C SER A 56 -16.54 -0.15 16.46
N ALA A 57 -17.64 0.44 16.93
CA ALA A 57 -18.12 0.24 18.29
C ALA A 57 -18.52 -1.23 18.53
N VAL A 58 -19.22 -1.83 17.56
CA VAL A 58 -19.64 -3.23 17.63
C VAL A 58 -18.43 -4.19 17.58
N ILE A 59 -17.42 -3.89 16.76
CA ILE A 59 -16.16 -4.66 16.73
C ILE A 59 -15.46 -4.63 18.08
N GLY A 60 -15.26 -3.43 18.63
CA GLY A 60 -14.53 -3.24 19.90
C GLY A 60 -15.20 -3.95 21.07
N GLU A 61 -16.53 -3.86 21.17
CA GLU A 61 -17.26 -4.51 22.25
C GLU A 61 -17.28 -6.03 22.14
N LEU A 62 -17.54 -6.58 20.95
CA LEU A 62 -17.58 -8.03 20.79
C LEU A 62 -16.21 -8.66 21.03
N THR A 63 -15.15 -8.05 20.52
CA THR A 63 -13.78 -8.53 20.74
C THR A 63 -13.37 -8.42 22.20
N GLY A 64 -13.76 -7.34 22.89
CA GLY A 64 -13.56 -7.18 24.33
C GLY A 64 -14.28 -8.26 25.15
N LEU A 65 -15.55 -8.55 24.83
CA LEU A 65 -16.31 -9.63 25.47
C LEU A 65 -15.68 -10.99 25.20
N LEU A 66 -15.39 -11.28 23.92
CA LEU A 66 -14.83 -12.56 23.49
C LEU A 66 -13.48 -12.84 24.16
N ALA A 67 -12.64 -11.82 24.37
CA ALA A 67 -11.35 -11.95 25.05
C ALA A 67 -11.47 -12.52 26.47
N THR A 68 -12.59 -12.25 27.15
CA THR A 68 -12.85 -12.66 28.54
C THR A 68 -13.54 -14.02 28.68
N VAL A 69 -14.00 -14.60 27.57
CA VAL A 69 -14.71 -15.88 27.59
C VAL A 69 -13.74 -17.01 27.95
N PRO A 70 -14.02 -17.82 28.98
CA PRO A 70 -13.19 -18.96 29.32
C PRO A 70 -13.15 -19.99 28.19
N SER A 71 -11.99 -20.64 27.99
CA SER A 71 -11.84 -21.72 27.00
C SER A 71 -12.77 -22.92 27.24
N SER A 72 -13.24 -23.10 28.48
CA SER A 72 -14.22 -24.12 28.87
C SER A 72 -15.66 -23.79 28.48
N ASN A 73 -15.94 -22.58 27.98
CA ASN A 73 -17.28 -22.20 27.53
C ASN A 73 -17.69 -23.02 26.30
N SER A 74 -18.83 -23.70 26.38
CA SER A 74 -19.30 -24.63 25.34
C SER A 74 -19.69 -23.96 24.03
N SER A 75 -20.11 -22.70 24.06
CA SER A 75 -20.58 -21.98 22.87
C SER A 75 -19.47 -21.16 22.21
N TRP A 76 -18.62 -20.53 23.02
CA TRP A 76 -17.69 -19.49 22.58
C TRP A 76 -16.23 -19.75 22.97
N GLY A 77 -15.94 -20.77 23.77
CA GLY A 77 -14.58 -21.02 24.29
C GLY A 77 -13.55 -21.29 23.19
N ALA A 78 -13.94 -22.02 22.14
CA ALA A 78 -13.07 -22.25 20.98
C ALA A 78 -12.78 -20.97 20.18
N ALA A 79 -13.80 -20.12 20.00
CA ALA A 79 -13.65 -18.82 19.33
C ALA A 79 -12.79 -17.86 20.15
N ALA A 80 -13.01 -17.79 21.47
CA ALA A 80 -12.24 -16.98 22.41
C ALA A 80 -10.77 -17.38 22.45
N THR A 81 -10.51 -18.69 22.53
CA THR A 81 -9.14 -19.23 22.47
C THR A 81 -8.47 -18.82 21.18
N SER A 82 -9.13 -19.02 20.03
CA SER A 82 -8.56 -18.63 18.73
C SER A 82 -8.29 -17.12 18.65
N TYR A 83 -9.21 -16.29 19.12
CA TYR A 83 -9.05 -14.84 19.13
C TYR A 83 -7.84 -14.43 19.99
N ASN A 84 -7.78 -14.90 21.24
CA ASN A 84 -6.69 -14.60 22.16
C ASN A 84 -5.35 -15.10 21.64
N THR A 85 -5.30 -16.30 21.04
CA THR A 85 -4.09 -16.80 20.36
C THR A 85 -3.67 -15.88 19.22
N THR A 86 -4.58 -15.42 18.37
CA THR A 86 -4.24 -14.50 17.28
C THR A 86 -3.71 -13.17 17.80
N VAL A 87 -4.33 -12.59 18.83
CA VAL A 87 -3.85 -11.36 19.48
C VAL A 87 -2.45 -11.57 20.06
N ALA A 88 -2.27 -12.61 20.86
CA ALA A 88 -1.01 -12.93 21.52
C ALA A 88 0.12 -13.12 20.50
N THR A 89 -0.10 -13.95 19.48
CA THR A 89 0.88 -14.18 18.41
C THR A 89 1.23 -12.88 17.69
N LYS A 90 0.24 -12.05 17.33
CA LYS A 90 0.50 -10.75 16.68
C LYS A 90 1.34 -9.83 17.56
N ILE A 91 1.07 -9.75 18.87
CA ILE A 91 1.87 -8.93 19.79
C ILE A 91 3.31 -9.42 19.81
N ILE A 92 3.52 -10.73 19.97
CA ILE A 92 4.85 -11.34 20.09
C ILE A 92 5.64 -11.25 18.78
N ASP A 93 5.00 -11.49 17.63
CA ASP A 93 5.66 -11.35 16.34
C ASP A 93 6.01 -9.89 16.01
N ASN A 94 5.16 -8.92 16.39
CA ASN A 94 5.50 -7.50 16.21
C ASN A 94 6.64 -7.06 17.14
N LEU A 95 6.65 -7.51 18.39
CA LEU A 95 7.67 -7.14 19.36
C LEU A 95 9.03 -7.78 19.04
N LEU A 96 9.03 -9.07 18.70
CA LEU A 96 10.26 -9.87 18.62
C LEU A 96 10.67 -10.18 17.17
N GLY A 97 9.74 -10.25 16.23
CA GLY A 97 10.02 -10.64 14.85
C GLY A 97 10.85 -11.93 14.75
N SER A 98 11.99 -11.86 14.08
CA SER A 98 12.97 -12.95 13.94
C SER A 98 14.10 -12.94 14.98
N SER A 99 14.08 -12.01 15.94
CA SER A 99 15.17 -11.87 16.94
C SER A 99 15.16 -12.93 18.04
N ALA A 100 14.13 -13.78 18.08
CA ALA A 100 14.01 -14.89 19.02
C ALA A 100 13.54 -16.16 18.31
N ALA A 101 13.96 -17.32 18.83
CA ALA A 101 13.58 -18.62 18.30
C ALA A 101 12.08 -18.88 18.42
N THR A 102 11.49 -19.56 17.42
CA THR A 102 10.05 -19.87 17.37
C THR A 102 9.55 -20.59 18.63
N ALA A 103 10.32 -21.52 19.19
CA ALA A 103 9.95 -22.23 20.40
C ALA A 103 9.85 -21.29 21.63
N SER A 104 10.79 -20.36 21.77
CA SER A 104 10.78 -19.36 22.84
C SER A 104 9.61 -18.40 22.68
N LYS A 105 9.31 -17.97 21.44
CA LYS A 105 8.13 -17.13 21.15
C LYS A 105 6.83 -17.83 21.54
N LEU A 106 6.69 -19.13 21.24
CA LEU A 106 5.50 -19.91 21.58
C LEU A 106 5.26 -19.96 23.10
N ALA A 107 6.32 -20.15 23.90
CA ALA A 107 6.19 -20.16 25.35
C ALA A 107 5.67 -18.82 25.91
N ILE A 108 6.07 -17.70 25.32
CA ILE A 108 5.55 -16.38 25.71
C ILE A 108 4.12 -16.17 25.21
N VAL A 109 3.77 -16.66 24.02
CA VAL A 109 2.38 -16.63 23.53
C VAL A 109 1.45 -17.36 24.52
N ASP A 110 1.83 -18.54 25.01
CA ASP A 110 1.04 -19.30 26.00
C ASP A 110 0.88 -18.52 27.33
N ALA A 111 1.95 -17.84 27.77
CA ALA A 111 1.90 -16.98 28.94
C ALA A 111 0.95 -15.78 28.74
N VAL A 112 0.99 -15.13 27.56
CA VAL A 112 0.09 -14.03 27.20
C VAL A 112 -1.36 -14.48 27.16
N ILE A 113 -1.64 -15.65 26.54
CA ILE A 113 -2.99 -16.23 26.51
C ILE A 113 -3.50 -16.46 27.94
N SER A 114 -2.64 -16.95 28.84
CA SER A 114 -2.99 -17.17 30.25
C SER A 114 -3.32 -15.87 30.98
N LEU A 115 -2.57 -14.79 30.72
CA LEU A 115 -2.86 -13.47 31.26
C LEU A 115 -4.19 -12.91 30.73
N MET A 116 -4.44 -13.03 29.43
CA MET A 116 -5.70 -12.57 28.82
C MET A 116 -6.90 -13.36 29.34
N ALA A 117 -6.77 -14.69 29.48
CA ALA A 117 -7.80 -15.54 30.09
C ALA A 117 -8.05 -15.20 31.57
N ALA A 118 -7.07 -14.64 32.27
CA ALA A 118 -7.22 -14.11 33.63
C ALA A 118 -7.80 -12.68 33.68
N GLY A 119 -8.20 -12.11 32.54
CA GLY A 119 -8.79 -10.78 32.44
C GLY A 119 -7.78 -9.63 32.34
N VAL A 120 -6.49 -9.91 32.13
CA VAL A 120 -5.49 -8.87 31.90
C VAL A 120 -5.69 -8.28 30.50
N GLY A 121 -5.98 -6.98 30.44
CA GLY A 121 -6.17 -6.27 29.18
C GLY A 121 -4.90 -6.21 28.33
N VAL A 122 -5.08 -6.19 27.00
CA VAL A 122 -3.98 -6.19 26.02
C VAL A 122 -2.96 -5.08 26.27
N GLY A 123 -3.39 -3.86 26.63
CA GLY A 123 -2.48 -2.77 26.94
C GLY A 123 -1.51 -3.09 28.08
N ARG A 124 -2.01 -3.73 29.15
CA ARG A 124 -1.17 -4.17 30.27
C ARG A 124 -0.25 -5.32 29.89
N VAL A 125 -0.71 -6.24 29.03
CA VAL A 125 0.15 -7.29 28.47
C VAL A 125 1.33 -6.68 27.72
N VAL A 126 1.08 -5.71 26.84
CA VAL A 126 2.14 -5.04 26.06
C VAL A 126 3.13 -4.34 26.99
N GLU A 127 2.65 -3.61 28.00
CA GLU A 127 3.51 -2.96 28.99
C GLU A 127 4.42 -3.96 29.73
N LEU A 128 3.86 -5.10 30.16
CA LEU A 128 4.62 -6.16 30.84
C LEU A 128 5.71 -6.74 29.93
N LEU A 129 5.39 -7.00 28.66
CA LEU A 129 6.34 -7.55 27.69
C LEU A 129 7.48 -6.57 27.39
N VAL A 130 7.14 -5.29 27.17
CA VAL A 130 8.14 -4.24 26.91
C VAL A 130 9.04 -4.05 28.14
N THR A 131 8.47 -4.00 29.35
CA THR A 131 9.24 -3.88 30.60
C THR A 131 10.18 -5.07 30.81
N ALA A 132 9.71 -6.28 30.49
CA ALA A 132 10.54 -7.49 30.60
C ALA A 132 11.71 -7.48 29.60
N LEU A 133 11.48 -6.97 28.38
CA LEU A 133 12.49 -6.90 27.34
C LEU A 133 13.54 -5.82 27.64
N ASP A 134 13.11 -4.64 28.10
CA ASP A 134 13.96 -3.52 28.53
C ASP A 134 14.88 -3.91 29.71
N GLY A 135 14.37 -4.71 30.65
CA GLY A 135 15.15 -5.22 31.78
C GLY A 135 16.04 -6.44 31.46
N CYS A 136 16.01 -6.95 30.23
CA CYS A 136 16.72 -8.18 29.86
C CYS A 136 18.21 -7.93 29.58
N SER A 137 19.08 -8.81 30.08
CA SER A 137 20.50 -8.73 29.73
C SER A 137 20.71 -9.00 28.24
N HIS A 138 21.46 -8.15 27.55
CA HIS A 138 21.86 -8.35 26.15
C HIS A 138 22.73 -9.60 25.93
N THR A 139 23.29 -10.16 27.00
CA THR A 139 24.04 -11.44 26.95
C THR A 139 23.18 -12.66 27.21
N ASP A 140 21.87 -12.50 27.44
CA ASP A 140 20.95 -13.61 27.60
C ASP A 140 20.88 -14.44 26.31
N ALA A 141 21.06 -15.76 26.43
CA ALA A 141 21.13 -16.65 25.27
C ALA A 141 19.80 -16.76 24.50
N THR A 142 18.67 -16.47 25.15
CA THR A 142 17.32 -16.58 24.57
C THR A 142 16.81 -15.23 24.08
N TRP A 143 17.01 -14.19 24.89
CA TRP A 143 16.35 -12.89 24.71
C TRP A 143 17.31 -11.74 24.48
N GLY A 144 18.62 -11.94 24.66
CA GLY A 144 19.61 -10.87 24.54
C GLY A 144 19.60 -10.19 23.17
N ALA A 145 19.45 -10.97 22.09
CA ALA A 145 19.32 -10.44 20.74
C ALA A 145 18.04 -9.61 20.55
N ALA A 146 16.93 -10.04 21.14
CA ALA A 146 15.67 -9.31 21.08
C ALA A 146 15.74 -8.00 21.88
N ALA A 147 16.36 -8.02 23.06
CA ALA A 147 16.59 -6.84 23.90
C ALA A 147 17.47 -5.82 23.17
N THR A 148 18.60 -6.26 22.59
CA THR A 148 19.46 -5.40 21.78
C THR A 148 18.73 -4.79 20.60
N LEU A 149 17.91 -5.57 19.88
CA LEU A 149 17.13 -5.06 18.76
C LEU A 149 16.10 -4.01 19.21
N PHE A 150 15.43 -4.26 20.34
CA PHE A 150 14.46 -3.34 20.91
C PHE A 150 15.11 -1.99 21.25
N ASP A 151 16.23 -2.01 21.98
CA ASP A 151 16.96 -0.79 22.34
C ASP A 151 17.46 -0.01 21.12
N ASN A 152 17.99 -0.72 20.12
CA ASN A 152 18.44 -0.10 18.87
C ASN A 152 17.28 0.57 18.13
N ARG A 153 16.09 -0.05 18.10
CA ARG A 153 14.89 0.55 17.49
C ARG A 153 14.40 1.75 18.28
N VAL A 154 14.43 1.70 19.61
CA VAL A 154 14.09 2.84 20.47
C VAL A 154 15.04 4.01 20.24
N ASP A 155 16.34 3.75 20.11
CA ASP A 155 17.35 4.78 19.83
C ASP A 155 17.12 5.47 18.48
N VAL A 156 16.84 4.70 17.42
CA VAL A 156 16.54 5.25 16.09
C VAL A 156 15.21 6.02 16.09
N ALA A 157 14.16 5.47 16.72
CA ALA A 157 12.86 6.15 16.83
C ALA A 157 12.98 7.48 17.58
N ARG A 158 13.71 7.50 18.72
CA ARG A 158 13.97 8.71 19.49
C ARG A 158 14.75 9.73 18.66
N TYR A 159 15.78 9.30 17.93
CA TYR A 159 16.57 10.20 17.09
C TYR A 159 15.70 10.88 16.03
N TYR A 160 14.82 10.13 15.36
CA TYR A 160 13.89 10.70 14.39
C TYR A 160 12.87 11.65 15.04
N SER A 161 12.15 11.18 16.07
CA SER A 161 11.01 11.93 16.62
C SER A 161 11.41 13.09 17.53
N VAL A 162 12.50 12.95 18.30
CA VAL A 162 12.92 13.94 19.30
C VAL A 162 14.06 14.79 18.75
N ASP A 163 15.15 14.17 18.29
CA ASP A 163 16.36 14.91 17.94
C ASP A 163 16.21 15.62 16.58
N LYS A 164 15.47 15.01 15.64
CA LYS A 164 15.15 15.61 14.33
C LYS A 164 13.80 16.31 14.26
N ALA A 165 12.97 16.21 15.31
CA ALA A 165 11.61 16.72 15.32
C ALA A 165 10.82 16.30 14.07
N GLY A 166 10.95 15.02 13.68
CA GLY A 166 10.28 14.47 12.51
C GLY A 166 8.77 14.69 12.55
N ALA A 167 8.20 15.13 11.43
CA ALA A 167 6.80 15.53 11.34
C ALA A 167 5.84 14.40 10.93
N ALA A 168 6.36 13.20 10.61
CA ALA A 168 5.52 12.12 10.12
C ALA A 168 4.54 11.62 11.19
N THR A 169 3.27 11.56 10.82
CA THR A 169 2.21 10.98 11.64
C THR A 169 1.68 9.65 11.09
N ASP A 170 2.06 9.29 9.86
CA ASP A 170 1.67 8.06 9.21
C ASP A 170 2.43 6.83 9.74
N ILE A 171 1.71 5.74 10.00
CA ILE A 171 2.27 4.51 10.56
C ILE A 171 3.25 3.83 9.61
N GLY A 172 3.01 3.88 8.29
CA GLY A 172 3.90 3.31 7.29
C GLY A 172 5.25 4.03 7.29
N THR A 173 5.22 5.36 7.35
CA THR A 173 6.43 6.19 7.48
C THR A 173 7.18 5.90 8.79
N LEU A 174 6.47 5.81 9.92
CA LEU A 174 7.08 5.48 11.21
C LEU A 174 7.69 4.06 11.23
N GLN A 175 7.13 3.10 10.50
CA GLN A 175 7.75 1.79 10.30
C GLN A 175 9.04 1.91 9.45
N GLN A 176 9.07 2.78 8.44
CA GLN A 176 10.26 3.00 7.61
C GLN A 176 11.43 3.65 8.37
N VAL A 177 11.14 4.46 9.40
CA VAL A 177 12.17 4.99 10.31
C VAL A 177 13.03 3.87 10.89
N LEU A 178 12.44 2.69 11.14
CA LEU A 178 13.10 1.52 11.71
C LEU A 178 13.60 0.51 10.67
N LEU A 179 13.43 0.79 9.37
CA LEU A 179 13.84 -0.13 8.31
C LEU A 179 15.35 -0.40 8.38
N GLY A 180 15.72 -1.69 8.35
CA GLY A 180 17.11 -2.14 8.36
C GLY A 180 17.79 -2.13 9.73
N VAL A 181 17.12 -1.62 10.78
CA VAL A 181 17.66 -1.67 12.15
C VAL A 181 17.70 -3.12 12.62
N SER A 182 18.88 -3.55 13.07
CA SER A 182 19.21 -4.89 13.53
C SER A 182 19.89 -4.85 14.91
N THR A 183 20.41 -5.99 15.37
CA THR A 183 21.23 -6.04 16.60
C THR A 183 22.61 -5.40 16.44
N LEU A 184 23.01 -5.05 15.22
CA LEU A 184 24.32 -4.45 14.93
C LEU A 184 24.30 -2.92 15.12
N THR A 185 25.27 -2.37 15.83
CA THR A 185 25.44 -0.91 16.00
C THR A 185 25.59 -0.18 14.67
N SER A 186 26.23 -0.81 13.66
CA SER A 186 26.35 -0.23 12.32
C SER A 186 24.99 0.01 11.64
N SER A 187 23.97 -0.81 11.93
CA SER A 187 22.63 -0.62 11.39
C SER A 187 21.92 0.60 12.01
N VAL A 188 22.16 0.88 13.29
CA VAL A 188 21.67 2.09 13.97
C VAL A 188 22.32 3.33 13.35
N LEU A 189 23.64 3.31 13.17
CA LEU A 189 24.37 4.41 12.53
C LEU A 189 23.88 4.67 11.10
N ALA A 190 23.69 3.61 10.31
CA ALA A 190 23.15 3.71 8.97
C ALA A 190 21.73 4.31 8.97
N ALA A 191 20.85 3.84 9.86
CA ALA A 191 19.49 4.35 9.97
C ALA A 191 19.46 5.85 10.32
N LYS A 192 20.27 6.27 11.30
CA LYS A 192 20.41 7.69 11.70
C LYS A 192 20.94 8.56 10.57
N ALA A 193 21.97 8.08 9.87
CA ALA A 193 22.59 8.81 8.76
C ALA A 193 21.61 9.13 7.62
N ARG A 194 20.57 8.30 7.39
CA ARG A 194 19.53 8.59 6.39
C ARG A 194 18.73 9.85 6.71
N PHE A 195 18.55 10.19 7.99
CA PHE A 195 17.88 11.41 8.39
C PHE A 195 18.80 12.63 8.33
N ASP A 196 20.11 12.42 8.33
CA ASP A 196 21.14 13.47 8.27
C ASP A 196 21.57 13.80 6.84
N ALA A 197 21.35 12.89 5.91
CA ALA A 197 21.74 13.05 4.52
C ALA A 197 20.62 13.70 3.70
N PRO A 198 20.97 14.52 2.69
CA PRO A 198 20.00 14.85 1.64
C PRO A 198 19.61 13.59 0.87
N LEU A 199 18.37 13.55 0.40
CA LEU A 199 17.87 12.47 -0.45
C LEU A 199 17.87 12.93 -1.90
N ALA A 200 18.62 12.27 -2.77
CA ALA A 200 18.64 12.54 -4.20
C ALA A 200 18.15 11.33 -4.98
N GLY A 201 17.42 11.59 -6.06
CA GLY A 201 16.78 10.54 -6.83
C GLY A 201 16.28 11.02 -8.18
N VAL A 202 15.51 10.17 -8.84
CA VAL A 202 14.87 10.46 -10.13
C VAL A 202 13.38 10.19 -10.06
N ALA A 203 12.60 10.96 -10.81
CA ALA A 203 11.18 10.73 -10.99
C ALA A 203 10.85 10.36 -12.44
N GLN A 204 10.05 9.31 -12.59
CA GLN A 204 9.94 8.59 -13.85
C GLN A 204 8.53 7.99 -14.06
N ASP A 205 7.83 8.50 -15.08
CA ASP A 205 6.88 7.73 -15.90
C ASP A 205 7.62 7.31 -17.18
N GLY A 206 7.99 8.28 -18.01
CA GLY A 206 9.38 8.59 -18.39
C GLY A 206 9.96 9.69 -17.49
N TYR A 207 11.26 10.01 -17.59
CA TYR A 207 11.85 11.04 -16.72
C TYR A 207 11.03 12.34 -16.74
N LEU A 208 10.65 12.85 -15.57
CA LEU A 208 9.73 13.98 -15.43
C LEU A 208 10.49 15.28 -15.15
N SER A 209 10.47 16.23 -16.08
CA SER A 209 11.12 17.54 -15.95
C SER A 209 10.16 18.60 -15.39
N GLY A 210 10.62 19.43 -14.44
CA GLY A 210 9.84 20.52 -13.87
C GLY A 210 8.67 20.07 -12.99
N ALA A 211 8.68 18.82 -12.52
CA ALA A 211 7.67 18.25 -11.65
C ALA A 211 7.97 18.61 -10.19
N THR A 212 6.92 18.77 -9.37
CA THR A 212 7.07 19.08 -7.93
C THR A 212 7.12 17.78 -7.13
N VAL A 213 8.24 17.54 -6.45
CA VAL A 213 8.43 16.42 -5.51
C VAL A 213 8.29 16.95 -4.09
N PHE A 214 7.48 16.32 -3.25
CA PHE A 214 7.34 16.71 -1.84
C PHE A 214 7.26 15.51 -0.91
N VAL A 215 7.58 15.74 0.35
CA VAL A 215 7.41 14.77 1.44
C VAL A 215 6.01 14.93 2.00
N ASP A 216 5.15 13.94 1.75
CA ASP A 216 3.78 13.85 2.25
C ASP A 216 3.81 13.39 3.71
N ALA A 217 3.92 14.35 4.62
CA ALA A 217 4.13 14.09 6.05
C ALA A 217 2.81 13.74 6.76
N ASN A 218 1.69 14.25 6.24
CA ASN A 218 0.36 14.05 6.80
C ASN A 218 -0.44 12.94 6.11
N GLY A 219 0.04 12.42 4.99
CA GLY A 219 -0.57 11.30 4.25
C GLY A 219 -1.82 11.70 3.46
N ASP A 220 -1.99 12.98 3.11
CA ASP A 220 -3.14 13.46 2.33
C ASP A 220 -2.88 13.50 0.82
N GLY A 221 -1.66 13.20 0.39
CA GLY A 221 -1.24 13.19 -1.01
C GLY A 221 -1.23 14.57 -1.65
N GLN A 222 -1.32 15.67 -0.89
CA GLN A 222 -1.31 17.05 -1.36
C GLN A 222 -0.18 17.83 -0.73
N LEU A 223 0.43 18.74 -1.49
CA LEU A 223 1.44 19.61 -0.94
C LEU A 223 0.81 20.60 0.06
N SER A 224 1.06 20.37 1.34
CA SER A 224 0.53 21.14 2.45
C SER A 224 1.53 22.16 3.00
N ALA A 225 1.03 23.17 3.70
CA ALA A 225 1.87 24.19 4.29
C ALA A 225 2.82 23.59 5.34
N GLY A 226 4.12 23.79 5.14
CA GLY A 226 5.17 23.27 6.03
C GLY A 226 5.84 21.98 5.54
N GLU A 227 5.33 21.36 4.48
CA GLU A 227 5.98 20.20 3.86
C GLU A 227 7.16 20.62 2.99
N VAL A 228 8.17 19.75 2.96
CA VAL A 228 9.38 19.99 2.16
C VAL A 228 9.09 19.61 0.71
N SER A 229 9.36 20.53 -0.22
CA SER A 229 9.20 20.30 -1.65
C SER A 229 10.37 20.83 -2.47
N VAL A 230 10.64 20.18 -3.60
CA VAL A 230 11.63 20.57 -4.61
C VAL A 230 11.06 20.36 -6.02
N VAL A 231 11.76 20.86 -7.03
CA VAL A 231 11.38 20.70 -8.44
C VAL A 231 12.42 19.84 -9.15
N THR A 232 11.98 18.90 -9.98
CA THR A 232 12.89 18.06 -10.77
C THR A 232 13.62 18.89 -11.83
N ASP A 233 14.88 18.52 -12.08
CA ASP A 233 15.70 19.14 -13.11
C ASP A 233 15.31 18.68 -14.53
N ALA A 234 16.03 19.19 -15.53
CA ALA A 234 15.77 18.88 -16.95
C ALA A 234 16.00 17.39 -17.34
N LYS A 235 16.54 16.58 -16.43
CA LYS A 235 16.76 15.14 -16.60
C LYS A 235 15.88 14.31 -15.66
N GLY A 236 14.95 14.93 -14.94
CA GLY A 236 14.08 14.28 -13.96
C GLY A 236 14.71 13.98 -12.61
N GLY A 237 15.92 14.52 -12.34
CA GLY A 237 16.58 14.38 -11.05
C GLY A 237 16.01 15.35 -10.01
N PHE A 238 15.93 14.92 -8.75
CA PHE A 238 15.56 15.76 -7.61
C PHE A 238 16.56 15.61 -6.46
N SER A 239 16.62 16.62 -5.58
CA SER A 239 17.41 16.54 -4.35
C SER A 239 16.67 17.25 -3.21
N LEU A 240 16.17 16.48 -2.26
CA LEU A 240 15.56 16.95 -1.03
C LEU A 240 16.66 17.25 0.01
N PRO A 241 16.48 18.29 0.85
CA PRO A 241 17.42 18.62 1.90
C PRO A 241 17.49 17.53 2.97
N ALA A 242 18.55 17.56 3.78
CA ALA A 242 18.66 16.69 4.95
C ALA A 242 17.44 16.85 5.89
N GLY A 243 17.01 15.75 6.50
CA GLY A 243 15.83 15.71 7.37
C GLY A 243 14.49 15.53 6.63
N ALA A 244 14.47 15.64 5.30
CA ALA A 244 13.29 15.35 4.50
C ALA A 244 13.11 13.82 4.37
N PHE A 245 12.34 13.22 5.29
CA PHE A 245 12.07 11.79 5.31
C PHE A 245 10.57 11.53 5.50
N GLY A 246 9.97 10.83 4.54
CA GLY A 246 8.57 10.46 4.51
C GLY A 246 8.18 9.96 3.13
N VAL A 247 6.91 9.60 2.95
CA VAL A 247 6.37 9.22 1.63
C VAL A 247 6.67 10.35 0.65
N LEU A 248 7.21 9.99 -0.51
CA LEU A 248 7.46 10.95 -1.56
C LEU A 248 6.26 10.97 -2.50
N VAL A 249 5.81 12.17 -2.86
CA VAL A 249 4.76 12.36 -3.86
C VAL A 249 5.27 13.31 -4.93
N ILE A 250 4.94 13.02 -6.18
CA ILE A 250 5.27 13.88 -7.32
C ILE A 250 4.03 14.22 -8.14
N LYS A 251 3.92 15.49 -8.52
CA LYS A 251 2.85 16.03 -9.37
C LYS A 251 3.37 17.02 -10.41
N GLY A 252 2.66 17.09 -11.53
CA GLY A 252 2.94 18.02 -12.62
C GLY A 252 4.24 17.71 -13.37
N GLY A 253 4.76 18.71 -14.07
CA GLY A 253 5.92 18.57 -14.94
C GLY A 253 5.58 18.03 -16.32
N VAL A 254 6.63 17.70 -17.08
CA VAL A 254 6.55 17.19 -18.45
C VAL A 254 7.37 15.92 -18.54
N ASP A 255 6.76 14.86 -19.08
CA ASP A 255 7.47 13.64 -19.41
C ASP A 255 8.40 13.90 -20.61
N ILE A 256 9.71 13.70 -20.41
CA ILE A 256 10.74 13.99 -21.40
C ILE A 256 10.61 13.05 -22.62
N SER A 257 10.11 11.83 -22.44
CA SER A 257 9.99 10.83 -23.50
C SER A 257 8.80 11.08 -24.42
N THR A 258 7.67 11.54 -23.86
CA THR A 258 6.43 11.78 -24.62
C THR A 258 6.23 13.25 -24.97
N ASN A 259 6.93 14.16 -24.28
CA ASN A 259 6.75 15.61 -24.34
C ASN A 259 5.32 16.06 -24.00
N LEU A 260 4.63 15.28 -23.15
CA LEU A 260 3.29 15.57 -22.66
C LEU A 260 3.35 16.03 -21.19
N PRO A 261 2.42 16.91 -20.75
CA PRO A 261 2.27 17.21 -19.33
C PRO A 261 1.89 15.97 -18.54
N PHE A 262 2.55 15.74 -17.41
CA PHE A 262 2.15 14.71 -16.47
C PHE A 262 0.98 15.22 -15.62
N THR A 263 -0.20 14.60 -15.76
CA THR A 263 -1.46 15.03 -15.12
C THR A 263 -1.89 14.13 -13.96
N GLY A 264 -1.13 13.07 -13.67
CA GLY A 264 -1.35 12.17 -12.55
C GLY A 264 -0.59 12.57 -11.29
N SER A 265 -0.49 11.62 -10.37
CA SER A 265 0.36 11.67 -9.18
C SER A 265 1.09 10.34 -9.08
N LEU A 266 2.39 10.36 -8.75
CA LEU A 266 3.13 9.16 -8.37
C LEU A 266 3.56 9.28 -6.91
N SER A 267 3.74 8.14 -6.25
CA SER A 267 4.26 8.08 -4.90
C SER A 267 5.36 7.03 -4.75
N ALA A 268 6.13 7.15 -3.68
CA ALA A 268 7.14 6.17 -3.32
C ALA A 268 7.31 6.08 -1.80
N PRO A 269 7.67 4.91 -1.26
CA PRO A 269 7.95 4.78 0.17
C PRO A 269 9.09 5.68 0.65
N ALA A 270 9.09 5.96 1.95
CA ALA A 270 10.09 6.83 2.54
C ALA A 270 11.53 6.34 2.30
N GLY A 271 12.37 7.26 1.81
CA GLY A 271 13.77 6.98 1.48
C GLY A 271 14.02 6.43 0.07
N ALA A 272 12.99 6.27 -0.77
CA ALA A 272 13.17 5.88 -2.16
C ALA A 272 13.96 6.93 -2.96
N THR A 273 14.85 6.46 -3.83
CA THR A 273 15.62 7.28 -4.78
C THR A 273 15.04 7.21 -6.20
N VAL A 274 14.00 6.40 -6.41
CA VAL A 274 13.26 6.31 -7.66
C VAL A 274 11.79 6.49 -7.34
N ILE A 275 11.11 7.42 -8.02
CA ILE A 275 9.66 7.62 -7.94
C ILE A 275 9.08 7.26 -9.30
N ASN A 276 8.35 6.14 -9.40
CA ASN A 276 7.73 5.67 -10.63
C ASN A 276 6.38 4.96 -10.36
N PRO A 277 5.63 4.54 -11.40
CA PRO A 277 4.41 3.75 -11.24
C PRO A 277 4.57 2.47 -10.39
N LEU A 278 5.73 1.80 -10.42
CA LEU A 278 5.97 0.59 -9.62
C LEU A 278 6.20 0.90 -8.14
N THR A 279 6.92 1.98 -7.80
CA THR A 279 7.02 2.44 -6.40
C THR A 279 5.70 3.02 -5.90
N THR A 280 4.86 3.50 -6.81
CA THR A 280 3.49 3.95 -6.48
C THR A 280 2.62 2.75 -6.09
N LEU A 281 2.68 1.64 -6.83
CA LEU A 281 2.05 0.37 -6.42
C LEU A 281 2.61 -0.14 -5.10
N GLN A 282 3.94 -0.10 -4.93
CA GLN A 282 4.58 -0.50 -3.69
C GLN A 282 4.07 0.34 -2.51
N GLN A 283 3.97 1.66 -2.69
CA GLN A 283 3.44 2.56 -1.68
C GLN A 283 1.97 2.27 -1.37
N GLY A 284 1.13 1.97 -2.36
CA GLY A 284 -0.25 1.55 -2.11
C GLY A 284 -0.36 0.26 -1.29
N PHE A 285 0.54 -0.70 -1.48
CA PHE A 285 0.65 -1.87 -0.60
C PHE A 285 1.13 -1.53 0.82
N VAL A 286 2.02 -0.54 0.96
CA VAL A 286 2.47 -0.02 2.26
C VAL A 286 1.31 0.64 3.02
N GLU A 287 0.45 1.37 2.32
CA GLU A 287 -0.78 1.97 2.87
C GLU A 287 -1.77 0.90 3.36
N GLN A 288 -1.77 -0.29 2.76
CA GLN A 288 -2.50 -1.46 3.28
C GLN A 288 -1.81 -2.14 4.49
N GLY A 289 -0.76 -1.53 5.05
CA GLY A 289 -0.05 -2.01 6.23
C GLY A 289 1.01 -3.07 5.95
N LYS A 290 1.40 -3.30 4.69
CA LYS A 290 2.56 -4.14 4.37
C LYS A 290 3.86 -3.37 4.65
N SER A 291 4.90 -4.07 5.09
CA SER A 291 6.26 -3.49 5.05
C SER A 291 6.71 -3.28 3.61
N VAL A 292 7.66 -2.36 3.37
CA VAL A 292 8.23 -2.10 2.02
C VAL A 292 8.75 -3.38 1.34
N ALA A 293 9.32 -4.32 2.09
CA ALA A 293 9.78 -5.61 1.55
C ALA A 293 8.61 -6.52 1.15
N GLN A 294 7.55 -6.60 1.98
CA GLN A 294 6.33 -7.34 1.65
C GLN A 294 5.57 -6.70 0.48
N ALA A 295 5.57 -5.37 0.41
CA ALA A 295 4.98 -4.61 -0.68
C ALA A 295 5.74 -4.86 -1.99
N GLN A 296 7.08 -4.82 -1.98
CA GLN A 296 7.88 -5.19 -3.14
C GLN A 296 7.60 -6.64 -3.56
N GLN A 297 7.52 -7.58 -2.63
CA GLN A 297 7.14 -8.95 -2.97
C GLN A 297 5.73 -9.02 -3.59
N ALA A 298 4.77 -8.28 -3.07
CA ALA A 298 3.41 -8.25 -3.60
C ALA A 298 3.37 -7.66 -5.02
N VAL A 299 4.06 -6.54 -5.27
CA VAL A 299 4.18 -5.95 -6.62
C VAL A 299 4.86 -6.94 -7.58
N SER A 300 5.98 -7.52 -7.18
CA SER A 300 6.71 -8.46 -8.03
C SER A 300 5.90 -9.71 -8.34
N THR A 301 5.16 -10.26 -7.36
CA THR A 301 4.24 -11.39 -7.60
C THR A 301 3.09 -11.00 -8.53
N ALA A 302 2.43 -9.86 -8.27
CA ALA A 302 1.35 -9.33 -9.09
C ALA A 302 1.75 -9.18 -10.57
N LEU A 303 2.98 -8.77 -10.84
CA LEU A 303 3.47 -8.49 -12.19
C LEU A 303 4.33 -9.62 -12.78
N GLY A 304 4.43 -10.76 -12.09
CA GLY A 304 5.26 -11.89 -12.55
C GLY A 304 6.75 -11.59 -12.67
N LEU A 305 7.28 -10.69 -11.83
CA LEU A 305 8.68 -10.24 -11.82
C LEU A 305 9.54 -11.06 -10.84
N ASP A 306 10.81 -11.26 -11.19
CA ASP A 306 11.81 -11.84 -10.29
C ASP A 306 12.26 -10.82 -9.24
N ASN A 307 11.71 -10.94 -8.03
CA ASN A 307 11.96 -10.04 -6.92
C ASN A 307 13.39 -10.07 -6.34
N THR A 308 14.27 -10.95 -6.83
CA THR A 308 15.63 -11.10 -6.31
C THR A 308 16.67 -10.26 -7.04
N ALA A 309 16.32 -9.70 -8.20
CA ALA A 309 17.26 -9.02 -9.09
C ALA A 309 17.28 -7.48 -8.94
N PHE A 310 16.36 -6.89 -8.16
CA PHE A 310 16.22 -5.44 -8.02
C PHE A 310 15.58 -5.02 -6.68
N ASP A 311 15.69 -3.74 -6.36
CA ASP A 311 14.94 -3.07 -5.28
C ASP A 311 14.14 -1.92 -5.90
N LEU A 312 12.80 -1.99 -5.81
CA LEU A 312 11.92 -0.99 -6.42
C LEU A 312 12.25 0.43 -5.97
N THR A 313 12.67 0.61 -4.72
CA THR A 313 12.92 1.92 -4.13
C THR A 313 14.18 2.60 -4.67
N SER A 314 15.05 1.86 -5.38
CA SER A 314 16.33 2.37 -5.87
C SER A 314 16.67 2.03 -7.32
N PHE A 315 15.96 1.06 -7.91
CA PHE A 315 16.26 0.59 -9.26
C PHE A 315 15.64 1.50 -10.31
N ASP A 316 16.48 2.10 -11.15
CA ASP A 316 16.07 2.91 -12.30
C ASP A 316 15.98 2.01 -13.55
N PRO A 317 14.78 1.65 -14.02
CA PRO A 317 14.64 0.71 -15.12
C PRO A 317 14.99 1.33 -16.48
N LEU A 318 14.79 2.64 -16.68
CA LEU A 318 15.16 3.30 -17.94
C LEU A 318 16.67 3.42 -18.11
N SER A 319 17.36 3.89 -17.06
CA SER A 319 18.83 3.96 -17.06
C SER A 319 19.41 2.57 -17.27
N THR A 320 18.88 1.54 -16.60
CA THR A 320 19.40 0.17 -16.73
C THR A 320 19.13 -0.43 -18.12
N ALA A 321 17.96 -0.20 -18.71
CA ALA A 321 17.62 -0.69 -20.05
C ALA A 321 18.54 -0.10 -21.14
N LEU A 322 18.90 1.18 -20.99
CA LEU A 322 19.65 1.95 -21.99
C LEU A 322 21.16 2.00 -21.73
N ASP A 323 21.64 1.46 -20.61
CA ASP A 323 23.08 1.39 -20.30
C ASP A 323 23.82 0.43 -21.25
N LEU A 324 24.69 0.98 -22.09
CA LEU A 324 25.53 0.21 -23.02
C LEU A 324 26.62 -0.60 -22.29
N GLY A 325 26.95 -0.27 -21.04
CA GLY A 325 27.87 -1.01 -20.19
C GLY A 325 27.23 -2.16 -19.41
N ALA A 326 25.90 -2.19 -19.31
CA ALA A 326 25.16 -3.25 -18.62
C ALA A 326 25.11 -4.54 -19.44
N SER A 327 25.04 -5.69 -18.76
CA SER A 327 24.85 -6.99 -19.41
C SER A 327 23.49 -7.08 -20.12
N ALA A 328 23.38 -7.93 -21.14
CA ALA A 328 22.12 -8.14 -21.85
C ALA A 328 20.96 -8.52 -20.90
N ALA A 329 21.24 -9.31 -19.85
CA ALA A 329 20.26 -9.68 -18.84
C ALA A 329 19.79 -8.49 -18.00
N GLN A 330 20.71 -7.62 -17.56
CA GLN A 330 20.36 -6.40 -16.82
C GLN A 330 19.52 -5.45 -17.68
N ARG A 331 19.91 -5.27 -18.95
CA ARG A 331 19.16 -4.41 -19.86
C ARG A 331 17.76 -4.96 -20.15
N ALA A 332 17.64 -6.27 -20.32
CA ALA A 332 16.33 -6.94 -20.47
C ALA A 332 15.46 -6.78 -19.21
N LEU A 333 16.05 -6.89 -18.01
CA LEU A 333 15.36 -6.62 -16.76
C LEU A 333 14.86 -5.17 -16.68
N GLY A 334 15.72 -4.19 -17.00
CA GLY A 334 15.32 -2.78 -17.06
C GLY A 334 14.16 -2.54 -18.03
N ALA A 335 14.24 -3.14 -19.23
CA ALA A 335 13.17 -3.04 -20.22
C ALA A 335 11.86 -3.68 -19.73
N GLN A 336 11.94 -4.83 -19.05
CA GLN A 336 10.77 -5.51 -18.49
C GLN A 336 10.08 -4.64 -17.41
N LEU A 337 10.85 -4.10 -16.46
CA LEU A 337 10.29 -3.23 -15.42
C LEU A 337 9.70 -1.94 -16.02
N GLN A 338 10.34 -1.37 -17.05
CA GLN A 338 9.80 -0.18 -17.71
C GLN A 338 8.48 -0.48 -18.43
N THR A 339 8.37 -1.65 -19.07
CA THR A 339 7.14 -2.13 -19.70
C THR A 339 6.01 -2.23 -18.69
N GLU A 340 6.23 -2.90 -17.55
CA GLU A 340 5.21 -3.00 -16.51
C GLU A 340 4.85 -1.65 -15.89
N SER A 341 5.86 -0.79 -15.67
CA SER A 341 5.66 0.59 -15.22
C SER A 341 4.74 1.37 -16.16
N ALA A 342 4.95 1.25 -17.48
CA ALA A 342 4.15 1.95 -18.49
C ALA A 342 2.71 1.42 -18.55
N LYS A 343 2.47 0.11 -18.40
CA LYS A 343 1.12 -0.46 -18.35
C LYS A 343 0.30 0.11 -17.18
N VAL A 344 0.92 0.16 -16.01
CA VAL A 344 0.31 0.73 -14.79
C VAL A 344 0.00 2.21 -15.01
N ALA A 345 0.96 3.00 -15.52
CA ALA A 345 0.76 4.41 -15.79
C ALA A 345 -0.39 4.65 -16.79
N ASN A 346 -0.37 3.96 -17.93
CA ASN A 346 -1.37 4.11 -18.98
C ASN A 346 -2.79 3.82 -18.47
N PHE A 347 -2.95 2.74 -17.72
CA PHE A 347 -4.23 2.40 -17.11
C PHE A 347 -4.69 3.47 -16.11
N LEU A 348 -3.84 3.88 -15.16
CA LEU A 348 -4.21 4.87 -14.14
C LEU A 348 -4.56 6.22 -14.75
N VAL A 349 -3.85 6.66 -15.81
CA VAL A 349 -4.15 7.91 -16.51
C VAL A 349 -5.49 7.81 -17.26
N ALA A 350 -5.71 6.77 -18.07
CA ALA A 350 -6.96 6.61 -18.81
C ALA A 350 -8.18 6.46 -17.89
N ALA A 351 -8.05 5.66 -16.83
CA ALA A 351 -9.11 5.45 -15.86
C ALA A 351 -9.39 6.72 -15.04
N SER A 352 -8.37 7.43 -14.56
CA SER A 352 -8.58 8.65 -13.76
C SER A 352 -9.20 9.77 -14.58
N ALA A 353 -8.80 9.91 -15.85
CA ALA A 353 -9.44 10.79 -16.83
C ALA A 353 -10.93 10.46 -17.01
N THR A 354 -11.29 9.18 -17.03
CA THR A 354 -12.69 8.75 -17.11
C THR A 354 -13.48 9.19 -15.88
N LEU A 355 -13.00 8.86 -14.68
CA LEU A 355 -13.70 9.17 -13.43
C LEU A 355 -13.86 10.68 -13.26
N SER A 356 -12.78 11.45 -13.48
CA SER A 356 -12.80 12.90 -13.43
C SER A 356 -13.71 13.50 -14.51
N GLY A 357 -13.75 12.92 -15.72
CA GLY A 357 -14.62 13.37 -16.80
C GLY A 357 -16.11 13.17 -16.52
N VAL A 358 -16.48 12.07 -15.83
CA VAL A 358 -17.88 11.77 -15.47
C VAL A 358 -18.48 12.81 -14.53
N VAL A 359 -17.70 13.31 -13.57
CA VAL A 359 -18.20 14.26 -12.54
C VAL A 359 -17.65 15.68 -12.65
N GLY A 360 -16.64 15.88 -13.50
CA GLY A 360 -15.91 17.12 -13.68
C GLY A 360 -14.76 17.32 -12.67
N ALA A 361 -13.72 18.04 -13.10
CA ALA A 361 -12.50 18.28 -12.31
C ALA A 361 -12.71 19.09 -11.01
N ALA A 362 -13.84 19.82 -10.90
CA ALA A 362 -14.21 20.52 -9.68
C ALA A 362 -14.70 19.58 -8.57
N ALA A 363 -15.34 18.48 -8.96
CA ALA A 363 -15.84 17.42 -8.08
C ALA A 363 -14.72 16.43 -7.72
N LEU A 364 -13.97 16.00 -8.75
CA LEU A 364 -12.90 15.01 -8.60
C LEU A 364 -11.76 15.32 -9.56
N THR A 365 -10.60 15.69 -9.02
CA THR A 365 -9.38 15.87 -9.82
C THR A 365 -8.86 14.53 -10.33
N THR A 366 -8.12 14.51 -11.44
CA THR A 366 -7.44 13.30 -11.93
C THR A 366 -6.47 12.73 -10.90
N ALA A 367 -5.81 13.57 -10.10
CA ALA A 367 -4.95 13.13 -9.01
C ALA A 367 -5.73 12.36 -7.93
N ASN A 368 -6.87 12.87 -7.46
CA ASN A 368 -7.69 12.16 -6.47
C ASN A 368 -8.33 10.89 -7.06
N ALA A 369 -8.77 10.94 -8.32
CA ALA A 369 -9.25 9.76 -9.02
C ALA A 369 -8.15 8.67 -9.11
N SER A 370 -6.92 9.06 -9.45
CA SER A 370 -5.78 8.14 -9.53
C SER A 370 -5.46 7.47 -8.19
N GLN A 371 -5.65 8.17 -7.06
CA GLN A 371 -5.47 7.60 -5.73
C GLN A 371 -6.53 6.52 -5.42
N SER A 372 -7.81 6.78 -5.70
CA SER A 372 -8.86 5.76 -5.51
C SER A 372 -8.71 4.54 -6.44
N LEU A 373 -8.17 4.77 -7.65
CA LEU A 373 -7.85 3.71 -8.60
C LEU A 373 -6.65 2.89 -8.15
N LEU A 374 -5.60 3.53 -7.61
CA LEU A 374 -4.46 2.85 -7.03
C LEU A 374 -4.90 1.94 -5.88
N GLU A 375 -5.69 2.45 -4.94
CA GLU A 375 -6.21 1.64 -3.84
C GLU A 375 -7.06 0.46 -4.34
N SER A 376 -7.90 0.69 -5.35
CA SER A 376 -8.71 -0.37 -5.98
C SER A 376 -7.86 -1.43 -6.70
N LEU A 377 -6.79 -0.99 -7.38
CA LEU A 377 -5.84 -1.87 -8.06
C LEU A 377 -5.09 -2.75 -7.06
N VAL A 378 -4.59 -2.17 -5.96
CA VAL A 378 -3.89 -2.92 -4.90
C VAL A 378 -4.85 -3.89 -4.20
N ASN A 379 -6.11 -3.49 -3.97
CA ASN A 379 -7.15 -4.38 -3.45
C ASN A 379 -7.41 -5.57 -4.40
N ALA A 380 -7.53 -5.30 -5.70
CA ALA A 380 -7.74 -6.34 -6.71
C ALA A 380 -6.55 -7.30 -6.80
N MET A 381 -5.31 -6.79 -6.80
CA MET A 381 -4.09 -7.61 -6.75
C MET A 381 -4.00 -8.46 -5.48
N THR A 382 -4.46 -7.95 -4.34
CA THR A 382 -4.47 -8.69 -3.06
C THR A 382 -5.52 -9.81 -3.05
N ALA A 383 -6.65 -9.59 -3.71
CA ALA A 383 -7.75 -10.55 -3.80
C ALA A 383 -7.54 -11.61 -4.89
N ASP A 384 -6.56 -11.42 -5.78
CA ASP A 384 -6.29 -12.34 -6.86
C ASP A 384 -5.83 -13.71 -6.33
N SER A 385 -6.42 -14.77 -6.89
CA SER A 385 -6.25 -16.14 -6.37
C SER A 385 -4.90 -16.77 -6.69
N ASP A 386 -4.29 -16.44 -7.83
CA ASP A 386 -2.93 -16.89 -8.16
C ASP A 386 -1.89 -15.80 -7.87
N GLY A 387 -2.37 -14.59 -7.58
CA GLY A 387 -1.56 -13.45 -7.19
C GLY A 387 -0.87 -12.77 -8.36
N VAL A 388 -1.17 -13.16 -9.61
CA VAL A 388 -0.61 -12.59 -10.85
C VAL A 388 -1.74 -11.92 -11.62
N VAL A 389 -1.57 -10.65 -11.97
CA VAL A 389 -2.57 -9.88 -12.71
C VAL A 389 -2.14 -9.64 -14.14
N SER A 390 -3.11 -9.49 -15.04
CA SER A 390 -2.87 -9.13 -16.44
C SER A 390 -3.57 -7.83 -16.79
N PHE A 391 -2.80 -6.85 -17.27
CA PHE A 391 -3.35 -5.62 -17.82
C PHE A 391 -4.00 -5.82 -19.20
N SER A 392 -3.92 -7.01 -19.78
CA SER A 392 -4.69 -7.40 -20.98
C SER A 392 -6.09 -7.93 -20.63
N ASP A 393 -6.37 -8.22 -19.36
CA ASP A 393 -7.69 -8.67 -18.91
C ASP A 393 -8.64 -7.49 -18.72
N GLN A 394 -9.53 -7.31 -19.68
CA GLN A 394 -10.54 -6.24 -19.66
C GLN A 394 -11.53 -6.35 -18.50
N SER A 395 -11.85 -7.57 -18.05
CA SER A 395 -12.78 -7.77 -16.94
C SER A 395 -12.15 -7.34 -15.63
N PHE A 396 -10.87 -7.69 -15.44
CA PHE A 396 -10.06 -7.22 -14.32
C PHE A 396 -9.97 -5.69 -14.28
N LEU A 397 -9.58 -5.06 -15.40
CA LEU A 397 -9.45 -3.61 -15.49
C LEU A 397 -10.79 -2.88 -15.28
N ALA A 398 -11.89 -3.38 -15.85
CA ALA A 398 -13.21 -2.80 -15.63
C ALA A 398 -13.66 -2.95 -14.15
N GLY A 399 -13.33 -4.07 -13.52
CA GLY A 399 -13.56 -4.31 -12.09
C GLY A 399 -12.86 -3.31 -11.19
N ILE A 400 -11.63 -2.91 -11.54
CA ILE A 400 -10.87 -1.88 -10.80
C ILE A 400 -11.55 -0.51 -10.93
N VAL A 401 -11.91 -0.11 -12.16
CA VAL A 401 -12.56 1.19 -12.42
C VAL A 401 -13.88 1.28 -11.66
N THR A 402 -14.71 0.24 -11.70
CA THR A 402 -16.00 0.21 -10.98
C THR A 402 -15.83 0.21 -9.47
N SER A 403 -14.89 -0.57 -8.93
CA SER A 403 -14.61 -0.61 -7.49
C SER A 403 -14.12 0.74 -6.96
N SER A 404 -13.37 1.49 -7.77
CA SER A 404 -12.82 2.79 -7.39
C SER A 404 -13.87 3.85 -7.07
N VAL A 405 -15.09 3.71 -7.60
CA VAL A 405 -16.20 4.62 -7.30
C VAL A 405 -16.51 4.64 -5.81
N ALA A 406 -16.66 3.47 -5.20
CA ALA A 406 -16.93 3.38 -3.76
C ALA A 406 -15.72 3.78 -2.92
N VAL A 407 -14.52 3.38 -3.36
CA VAL A 407 -13.25 3.69 -2.69
C VAL A 407 -12.99 5.19 -2.66
N SER A 408 -13.40 5.94 -3.69
CA SER A 408 -13.20 7.39 -3.76
C SER A 408 -13.83 8.17 -2.61
N GLY A 409 -14.89 7.63 -1.99
CA GLY A 409 -15.70 8.36 -1.01
C GLY A 409 -16.37 9.64 -1.57
N ASN A 410 -16.28 9.91 -2.88
CA ASN A 410 -16.81 11.11 -3.50
C ASN A 410 -18.30 10.92 -3.81
N ALA A 411 -19.15 11.75 -3.22
CA ALA A 411 -20.60 11.62 -3.33
C ALA A 411 -21.12 11.78 -4.77
N GLU A 412 -20.50 12.63 -5.58
CA GLU A 412 -20.90 12.87 -6.96
C GLU A 412 -20.53 11.68 -7.85
N LEU A 413 -19.35 11.08 -7.65
CA LEU A 413 -18.92 9.88 -8.37
C LEU A 413 -19.76 8.67 -7.99
N ILE A 414 -20.08 8.51 -6.71
CA ILE A 414 -20.98 7.46 -6.21
C ILE A 414 -22.37 7.60 -6.83
N ALA A 415 -22.90 8.83 -6.95
CA ALA A 415 -24.17 9.07 -7.62
C ALA A 415 -24.11 8.75 -9.13
N ALA A 416 -22.94 8.87 -9.75
CA ALA A 416 -22.69 8.57 -11.16
C ALA A 416 -22.21 7.12 -11.41
N ALA A 417 -22.32 6.20 -10.45
CA ALA A 417 -21.78 4.85 -10.55
C ALA A 417 -22.25 4.06 -11.79
N ALA A 418 -23.52 4.19 -12.17
CA ALA A 418 -24.06 3.51 -13.37
C ALA A 418 -23.44 4.01 -14.68
N THR A 419 -23.11 5.31 -14.74
CA THR A 419 -22.37 5.89 -15.87
C THR A 419 -20.96 5.30 -15.88
N VAL A 420 -20.27 5.29 -14.74
CA VAL A 420 -18.92 4.72 -14.65
C VAL A 420 -18.89 3.24 -15.06
N GLU A 421 -19.87 2.43 -14.64
CA GLU A 421 -20.00 1.02 -15.03
C GLU A 421 -20.16 0.84 -16.55
N THR A 422 -20.91 1.73 -17.20
CA THR A 422 -21.04 1.71 -18.65
C THR A 422 -19.71 2.04 -19.34
N LEU A 423 -18.98 3.03 -18.81
CA LEU A 423 -17.73 3.52 -19.41
C LEU A 423 -16.52 2.63 -19.09
N SER A 424 -16.55 1.88 -18.00
CA SER A 424 -15.42 1.05 -17.56
C SER A 424 -15.03 0.00 -18.60
N VAL A 425 -16.00 -0.51 -19.37
CA VAL A 425 -15.72 -1.48 -20.45
C VAL A 425 -14.86 -0.85 -21.55
N ALA A 426 -15.21 0.34 -22.02
CA ALA A 426 -14.46 1.01 -23.08
C ALA A 426 -13.03 1.34 -22.63
N VAL A 427 -12.88 1.86 -21.41
CA VAL A 427 -11.59 2.19 -20.81
C VAL A 427 -10.72 0.95 -20.61
N ALA A 428 -11.33 -0.15 -20.15
CA ALA A 428 -10.65 -1.42 -20.00
C ALA A 428 -10.19 -1.99 -21.34
N SER A 429 -11.02 -1.94 -22.39
CA SER A 429 -10.63 -2.38 -23.73
C SER A 429 -9.46 -1.57 -24.29
N MET A 430 -9.49 -0.24 -24.13
CA MET A 430 -8.40 0.64 -24.59
C MET A 430 -7.10 0.41 -23.82
N SER A 431 -7.20 0.25 -22.49
CA SER A 431 -6.04 -0.02 -21.63
C SER A 431 -5.43 -1.40 -21.91
N ALA A 432 -6.26 -2.41 -22.14
CA ALA A 432 -5.81 -3.75 -22.54
C ALA A 432 -5.11 -3.73 -23.90
N ALA A 433 -5.66 -3.02 -24.89
CA ALA A 433 -4.99 -2.87 -26.19
C ALA A 433 -3.64 -2.15 -26.07
N SER A 434 -3.51 -1.18 -25.16
CA SER A 434 -2.24 -0.51 -24.86
C SER A 434 -1.23 -1.50 -24.25
N ALA A 435 -1.66 -2.31 -23.28
CA ALA A 435 -0.83 -3.35 -22.67
C ALA A 435 -0.38 -4.41 -23.68
N ASP A 436 -1.29 -4.90 -24.52
CA ASP A 436 -0.99 -5.85 -25.59
C ASP A 436 0.04 -5.30 -26.59
N SER A 437 -0.05 -4.02 -26.93
CA SER A 437 0.92 -3.37 -27.83
C SER A 437 2.32 -3.31 -27.21
N VAL A 438 2.40 -3.07 -25.90
CA VAL A 438 3.67 -3.06 -25.17
C VAL A 438 4.24 -4.47 -25.05
N ASP A 439 3.38 -5.47 -24.75
CA ASP A 439 3.80 -6.88 -24.64
C ASP A 439 4.24 -7.48 -25.97
N ALA A 440 3.58 -7.11 -27.06
CA ALA A 440 4.00 -7.49 -28.40
C ALA A 440 5.40 -6.93 -28.73
N ALA A 441 5.69 -5.69 -28.33
CA ALA A 441 7.01 -5.09 -28.52
C ALA A 441 8.09 -5.81 -27.71
N PHE A 442 7.78 -6.20 -26.47
CA PHE A 442 8.69 -6.98 -25.63
C PHE A 442 8.94 -8.38 -26.22
N SER A 443 7.86 -9.06 -26.61
CA SER A 443 7.89 -10.44 -27.12
C SER A 443 8.53 -10.58 -28.50
N ALA A 444 8.46 -9.54 -29.34
CA ALA A 444 9.12 -9.51 -30.65
C ALA A 444 10.66 -9.58 -30.52
N GLY A 445 11.20 -9.19 -29.36
CA GLY A 445 12.63 -9.10 -29.12
C GLY A 445 13.33 -8.07 -30.01
N GLY A 446 14.67 -8.08 -30.01
CA GLY A 446 15.48 -7.19 -30.84
C GLY A 446 16.14 -6.05 -30.05
N ASP A 447 16.30 -4.90 -30.70
CA ASP A 447 16.96 -3.74 -30.10
C ASP A 447 16.10 -3.07 -29.02
N ILE A 448 16.67 -2.89 -27.83
CA ILE A 448 15.98 -2.30 -26.67
C ILE A 448 15.54 -0.86 -26.94
N GLY A 449 16.31 -0.10 -27.73
CA GLY A 449 15.91 1.25 -28.13
C GLY A 449 14.60 1.26 -28.93
N THR A 450 14.45 0.29 -29.84
CA THR A 450 13.21 0.11 -30.61
C THR A 450 12.04 -0.29 -29.71
N MET A 451 12.26 -1.19 -28.75
CA MET A 451 11.23 -1.57 -27.78
C MET A 451 10.78 -0.38 -26.93
N MET A 452 11.73 0.40 -26.39
CA MET A 452 11.41 1.60 -25.60
C MET A 452 10.71 2.68 -26.43
N ALA A 453 10.99 2.76 -27.74
CA ALA A 453 10.26 3.65 -28.63
C ALA A 453 8.78 3.25 -28.81
N VAL A 454 8.46 1.95 -28.75
CA VAL A 454 7.06 1.48 -28.77
C VAL A 454 6.38 1.75 -27.43
N VAL A 455 7.08 1.54 -26.31
CA VAL A 455 6.57 1.88 -24.97
C VAL A 455 6.21 3.37 -24.90
N ALA A 456 7.12 4.25 -25.34
CA ALA A 456 6.87 5.69 -25.40
C ALA A 456 5.70 6.05 -26.31
N GLN A 457 5.53 5.38 -27.46
CA GLN A 457 4.36 5.60 -28.34
C GLN A 457 3.05 5.17 -27.67
N ALA A 458 3.04 4.03 -26.98
CA ALA A 458 1.87 3.58 -26.23
C ALA A 458 1.50 4.58 -25.13
N GLN A 459 2.49 5.15 -24.43
CA GLN A 459 2.29 6.23 -23.45
C GLN A 459 1.77 7.51 -24.11
N VAL A 460 2.31 7.95 -25.25
CA VAL A 460 1.79 9.13 -26.00
C VAL A 460 0.31 8.96 -26.35
N VAL A 461 -0.08 7.77 -26.80
CA VAL A 461 -1.48 7.49 -27.14
C VAL A 461 -2.34 7.49 -25.88
N ALA A 462 -1.99 6.72 -24.85
CA ALA A 462 -2.78 6.57 -23.64
C ALA A 462 -2.91 7.89 -22.85
N GLN A 463 -1.79 8.59 -22.65
CA GLN A 463 -1.71 9.79 -21.81
C GLN A 463 -2.12 11.07 -22.54
N GLY A 464 -1.99 11.10 -23.87
CA GLY A 464 -2.35 12.25 -24.70
C GLY A 464 -3.72 12.10 -25.36
N ALA A 465 -3.73 11.50 -26.55
CA ALA A 465 -4.90 11.47 -27.43
C ALA A 465 -6.08 10.71 -26.81
N MET A 466 -5.82 9.54 -26.23
CA MET A 466 -6.83 8.69 -25.58
C MET A 466 -7.41 9.40 -24.35
N SER A 467 -6.57 9.85 -23.42
CA SER A 467 -7.03 10.59 -22.22
C SER A 467 -7.89 11.81 -22.57
N THR A 468 -7.48 12.59 -23.59
CA THR A 468 -8.25 13.75 -24.06
C THR A 468 -9.61 13.34 -24.64
N ALA A 469 -9.65 12.29 -25.46
CA ALA A 469 -10.90 11.77 -26.03
C ALA A 469 -11.83 11.23 -24.94
N ILE A 470 -11.29 10.49 -23.98
CA ILE A 470 -12.02 9.96 -22.82
C ILE A 470 -12.63 11.09 -22.00
N LEU A 471 -11.87 12.15 -21.68
CA LEU A 471 -12.38 13.28 -20.92
C LEU A 471 -13.57 13.94 -21.63
N GLY A 472 -13.46 14.14 -22.94
CA GLY A 472 -14.55 14.68 -23.75
C GLY A 472 -15.79 13.77 -23.77
N ALA A 473 -15.58 12.47 -24.00
CA ALA A 473 -16.64 11.47 -24.10
C ALA A 473 -17.34 11.21 -22.75
N ALA A 474 -16.58 11.18 -21.66
CA ALA A 474 -17.12 11.03 -20.31
C ALA A 474 -17.97 12.23 -19.91
N ALA A 475 -17.55 13.45 -20.28
CA ALA A 475 -18.31 14.66 -20.02
C ALA A 475 -19.58 14.79 -20.89
N SER A 476 -19.58 14.26 -22.11
CA SER A 476 -20.73 14.28 -23.02
C SER A 476 -21.70 13.10 -22.82
N GLY A 477 -21.23 12.01 -22.20
CA GLY A 477 -21.94 10.73 -22.15
C GLY A 477 -21.95 10.00 -23.49
N ASP A 478 -21.08 10.36 -24.43
CA ASP A 478 -21.03 9.84 -25.80
C ASP A 478 -19.60 9.43 -26.18
N PHE A 479 -19.40 8.12 -26.41
CA PHE A 479 -18.14 7.50 -26.82
C PHE A 479 -18.12 7.10 -28.31
N SER A 480 -19.10 7.56 -29.11
CA SER A 480 -19.23 7.21 -30.53
C SER A 480 -18.31 7.95 -31.48
#